data_AF-A0A2R3Z9E6-F1
#
_entry.id   AF-A0A2R3Z9E6-F1
#
_cell.length_a   1.000
_cell.length_b   1.000
_cell.length_c   1.000
_cell.angle_alpha   90.00
_cell.angle_beta   90.00
_cell.angle_gamma   90.00
#
_symmetry.space_group_name_H-M   'P 1'
#
loop_
_entity.id
_entity.type
_entity.pdbx_description
1 polymer ?
#
loop_
_entity_poly.entity_id
_entity_poly.type
_entity_poly.pdbx_seq_one_letter_code
_entity_poly.pdbx_strand_id
1 'polypeptide(L)'
;MKLFIEKILLFLLFLAIGGYFIFTLADGNSDPFYTRFTSPRQSSLVLGTSKAAQGVQPAVLNEVLGRNDIYNYAFTVAHSPYGPVYLRSIKNKLDPGTKDGVFIVTVDPYSIASRAENPEDSSNYRENNLALASVEDVNQDPNIKYLLYEYPYKYIYLITKKLNYVSNEKLHANGWYEVNISMKDKDHRDRVERKLQSYSKKLKDYKKSKLRLRYLEKTIRFLKQHGKVYLVRLPVSAPFLELEDQLDPNFDTKMRNLSKKFDIPYLVIKDSLYDFTDGNHLYKKSGYKVSQKIAEWIKDIQNR
;
A
#
# COMPACT_ATOMS: atom_id res chain seq x y z
N MET A 1 41.10 -33.88 -10.54
CA MET A 1 40.03 -32.98 -11.00
C MET A 1 38.68 -33.24 -10.29
N LYS A 2 38.19 -34.49 -10.22
CA LYS A 2 36.94 -34.85 -9.51
C LYS A 2 36.88 -34.33 -8.06
N LEU A 3 37.90 -34.64 -7.25
CA LEU A 3 37.98 -34.19 -5.85
C LEU A 3 37.95 -32.65 -5.70
N PHE A 4 38.52 -31.92 -6.66
CA PHE A 4 38.51 -30.45 -6.64
C PHE A 4 37.11 -29.89 -6.93
N ILE A 5 36.43 -30.45 -7.95
CA ILE A 5 35.05 -30.09 -8.29
C ILE A 5 34.10 -30.39 -7.11
N GLU A 6 34.22 -31.57 -6.50
CA GLU A 6 33.42 -31.94 -5.33
C GLU A 6 33.59 -30.96 -4.17
N LYS A 7 34.83 -30.55 -3.87
CA LYS A 7 35.11 -29.56 -2.83
C LYS A 7 34.53 -28.19 -3.15
N ILE A 8 34.59 -27.74 -4.40
CA ILE A 8 33.97 -26.47 -4.83
C ILE A 8 32.46 -26.53 -4.71
N LEU A 9 31.83 -27.62 -5.19
CA LEU A 9 30.38 -27.77 -5.10
C LEU A 9 29.91 -27.79 -3.65
N LEU A 10 30.64 -28.48 -2.77
CA LEU A 10 30.33 -28.50 -1.35
C LEU A 10 30.48 -27.10 -0.72
N PHE A 11 31.53 -26.35 -1.05
CA PHE A 11 31.72 -24.99 -0.58
C PHE A 11 30.60 -24.05 -1.05
N LEU A 12 30.24 -24.11 -2.33
CA LEU A 12 29.13 -23.32 -2.90
C LEU A 12 27.79 -23.70 -2.26
N LEU A 13 27.57 -24.99 -1.94
CA LEU A 13 26.39 -25.44 -1.22
C LEU A 13 26.30 -24.80 0.17
N PHE A 14 27.40 -24.79 0.93
CA PHE A 14 27.42 -24.12 2.24
C PHE A 14 27.18 -22.61 2.12
N LEU A 15 27.73 -21.95 1.09
CA LEU A 15 27.44 -20.53 0.82
C LEU A 15 25.97 -20.30 0.46
N ALA A 16 25.37 -21.17 -0.36
CA ALA A 16 23.97 -21.09 -0.73
C ALA A 16 23.05 -21.29 0.47
N ILE A 17 23.33 -22.28 1.33
CA ILE A 17 22.59 -22.53 2.57
C ILE A 17 22.73 -21.33 3.52
N GLY A 18 23.94 -20.81 3.70
CA GLY A 18 24.20 -19.63 4.53
C GLY A 18 23.46 -18.40 4.01
N GLY A 19 23.49 -18.16 2.70
CA GLY A 19 22.76 -17.06 2.06
C GLY A 19 21.25 -17.21 2.20
N TYR A 20 20.71 -18.42 1.98
CA TYR A 20 19.29 -18.71 2.17
C TYR A 20 18.86 -18.50 3.64
N PHE A 21 19.67 -18.94 4.60
CA PHE A 21 19.42 -18.68 6.02
C PHE A 21 19.38 -17.18 6.35
N ILE A 22 20.26 -16.37 5.74
CA ILE A 22 20.19 -14.91 5.93
C ILE A 22 18.87 -14.34 5.39
N PHE A 23 18.39 -14.87 4.27
CA PHE A 23 17.12 -14.44 3.66
C PHE A 23 15.89 -14.80 4.49
N THR A 24 15.89 -15.92 5.23
CA THR A 24 14.78 -16.26 6.14
C THR A 24 14.68 -15.33 7.35
N LEU A 25 15.71 -14.51 7.62
CA LEU A 25 15.67 -13.50 8.69
C LEU A 25 14.88 -12.24 8.30
N ALA A 26 14.58 -12.05 7.00
CA ALA A 26 13.90 -10.87 6.53
C ALA A 26 12.45 -10.81 7.06
N ASP A 27 12.03 -9.64 7.53
CA ASP A 27 10.72 -9.42 8.12
C ASP A 27 10.22 -7.98 7.90
N GLY A 28 9.19 -7.58 8.67
CA GLY A 28 8.60 -6.24 8.64
C GLY A 28 9.51 -5.09 9.08
N ASN A 29 10.71 -5.38 9.58
CA ASN A 29 11.73 -4.39 9.93
C ASN A 29 12.84 -4.31 8.87
N SER A 30 12.89 -5.26 7.92
CA SER A 30 13.85 -5.26 6.82
C SER A 30 13.68 -4.01 5.96
N ASP A 31 12.46 -3.76 5.49
CA ASP A 31 12.08 -2.59 4.71
C ASP A 31 10.55 -2.35 4.73
N PRO A 32 10.06 -1.21 4.20
CA PRO A 32 8.64 -0.83 4.21
C PRO A 32 7.67 -1.67 3.35
N PHE A 33 8.15 -2.66 2.61
CA PHE A 33 7.35 -3.43 1.64
C PHE A 33 7.50 -4.95 1.75
N TYR A 34 8.63 -5.47 2.22
CA TYR A 34 8.98 -6.90 2.11
C TYR A 34 7.84 -7.87 2.45
N THR A 35 7.20 -7.72 3.62
CA THR A 35 6.17 -8.69 4.04
C THR A 35 4.88 -8.65 3.21
N ARG A 36 4.66 -7.60 2.41
CA ARG A 36 3.58 -7.59 1.39
C ARG A 36 3.88 -8.53 0.23
N PHE A 37 5.15 -8.83 -0.03
CA PHE A 37 5.59 -9.77 -1.05
C PHE A 37 5.78 -11.20 -0.54
N THR A 38 5.61 -11.45 0.76
CA THR A 38 5.79 -12.78 1.36
C THR A 38 4.56 -13.39 1.98
N SER A 39 3.54 -12.59 2.33
CA SER A 39 2.30 -13.15 2.90
C SER A 39 1.57 -14.06 1.91
N PRO A 40 0.80 -15.06 2.36
CA PRO A 40 0.00 -15.90 1.48
C PRO A 40 -0.98 -15.09 0.61
N ARG A 41 -1.65 -15.77 -0.32
CA ARG A 41 -2.81 -15.18 -0.99
C ARG A 41 -3.87 -14.79 0.05
N GLN A 42 -4.59 -13.70 -0.25
CA GLN A 42 -5.53 -13.07 0.67
C GLN A 42 -6.93 -13.08 0.07
N SER A 43 -7.97 -13.17 0.89
CA SER A 43 -9.38 -13.09 0.46
C SER A 43 -9.96 -11.68 0.55
N SER A 44 -9.46 -10.85 1.46
CA SER A 44 -9.94 -9.48 1.67
C SER A 44 -8.78 -8.49 1.65
N LEU A 45 -8.94 -7.36 0.95
CA LEU A 45 -7.85 -6.43 0.69
C LEU A 45 -8.22 -4.97 0.97
N VAL A 46 -7.34 -4.26 1.67
CA VAL A 46 -7.26 -2.80 1.63
C VAL A 46 -6.27 -2.40 0.53
N LEU A 47 -6.71 -1.53 -0.38
CA LEU A 47 -5.96 -1.11 -1.56
C LEU A 47 -5.83 0.41 -1.63
N GLY A 48 -4.75 0.90 -2.24
CA GLY A 48 -4.55 2.32 -2.54
C GLY A 48 -3.14 2.80 -2.29
N THR A 49 -3.00 4.06 -1.86
CA THR A 49 -1.71 4.75 -1.71
C THR A 49 -1.17 4.69 -0.28
N SER A 50 -0.10 5.46 0.00
CA SER A 50 0.54 5.44 1.33
C SER A 50 -0.39 5.89 2.44
N LYS A 51 -1.43 6.66 2.12
CA LYS A 51 -2.50 7.04 3.05
C LYS A 51 -3.18 5.81 3.63
N ALA A 52 -3.49 4.82 2.80
CA ALA A 52 -4.10 3.58 3.25
C ALA A 52 -3.09 2.63 3.88
N ALA A 53 -1.88 2.55 3.32
CA ALA A 53 -0.80 1.72 3.86
C ALA A 53 -0.51 2.04 5.33
N GLN A 54 -0.57 3.32 5.72
CA GLN A 54 -0.34 3.79 7.09
C GLN A 54 -1.62 4.01 7.89
N GLY A 55 -2.69 4.47 7.25
CA GLY A 55 -3.90 4.96 7.91
C GLY A 55 -4.98 3.91 8.15
N VAL A 56 -4.97 2.79 7.43
CA VAL A 56 -5.97 1.73 7.57
C VAL A 56 -5.36 0.50 8.24
N GLN A 57 -5.92 0.12 9.38
CA GLN A 57 -5.42 -0.93 10.26
C GLN A 57 -6.32 -2.17 10.15
N PRO A 58 -5.84 -3.25 9.51
CA PRO A 58 -6.67 -4.44 9.31
C PRO A 58 -7.13 -5.11 10.61
N ALA A 59 -6.33 -5.04 11.68
CA ALA A 59 -6.73 -5.59 12.98
C ALA A 59 -8.04 -4.97 13.49
N VAL A 60 -8.19 -3.65 13.37
CA VAL A 60 -9.40 -2.92 13.78
C VAL A 60 -10.58 -3.26 12.89
N LEU A 61 -10.35 -3.36 11.58
CA LEU A 61 -11.39 -3.75 10.62
C LEU A 61 -11.90 -5.16 10.91
N ASN A 62 -10.98 -6.10 11.13
CA ASN A 62 -11.26 -7.50 11.46
C ASN A 62 -12.07 -7.61 12.76
N GLU A 63 -11.66 -6.91 13.81
CA GLU A 63 -12.37 -6.89 15.09
C GLU A 63 -13.84 -6.43 14.95
N VAL A 64 -14.07 -5.28 14.32
CA VAL A 64 -15.42 -4.68 14.23
C VAL A 64 -16.34 -5.47 13.28
N LEU A 65 -15.78 -6.03 12.20
CA LEU A 65 -16.51 -6.81 11.20
C LEU A 65 -16.64 -8.30 11.54
N GLY A 66 -16.01 -8.77 12.63
CA GLY A 66 -15.99 -10.20 12.98
C GLY A 66 -15.25 -11.07 11.97
N ARG A 67 -14.13 -10.56 11.44
CA ARG A 67 -13.28 -11.21 10.42
C ARG A 67 -11.86 -11.41 10.95
N ASN A 68 -11.03 -12.14 10.21
CA ASN A 68 -9.61 -12.32 10.50
C ASN A 68 -8.72 -12.31 9.24
N ASP A 69 -9.29 -12.00 8.07
CA ASP A 69 -8.68 -12.20 6.76
C ASP A 69 -8.40 -10.89 6.00
N ILE A 70 -8.76 -9.73 6.56
CA ILE A 70 -8.48 -8.44 5.92
C ILE A 70 -6.97 -8.18 5.96
N TYR A 71 -6.41 -7.89 4.79
CA TYR A 71 -4.99 -7.61 4.60
C TYR A 71 -4.78 -6.24 3.92
N ASN A 72 -3.81 -5.46 4.39
CA ASN A 72 -3.47 -4.17 3.78
C ASN A 72 -2.39 -4.33 2.69
N TYR A 73 -2.86 -4.28 1.44
CA TYR A 73 -2.03 -4.36 0.23
C TYR A 73 -1.92 -3.01 -0.49
N ALA A 74 -1.93 -1.92 0.28
CA ALA A 74 -1.63 -0.57 -0.21
C ALA A 74 -0.12 -0.29 -0.13
N PHE A 75 0.39 0.49 -1.08
CA PHE A 75 1.80 0.89 -1.17
C PHE A 75 1.91 2.40 -1.29
N THR A 76 3.10 2.96 -1.53
CA THR A 76 3.19 4.40 -1.74
C THR A 76 2.51 4.82 -3.04
N VAL A 77 2.17 6.11 -3.15
CA VAL A 77 1.69 6.71 -4.41
C VAL A 77 2.66 6.49 -5.58
N ALA A 78 3.91 6.10 -5.34
CA ALA A 78 4.85 5.74 -6.40
C ALA A 78 4.67 4.34 -6.94
N HIS A 79 4.25 3.40 -6.10
CA HIS A 79 4.13 1.99 -6.42
C HIS A 79 2.70 1.64 -6.86
N SER A 80 1.70 2.18 -6.18
CA SER A 80 0.30 1.76 -6.31
C SER A 80 -0.70 2.83 -6.79
N PRO A 81 -0.38 3.79 -7.69
CA PRO A 81 -1.45 4.42 -8.45
C PRO A 81 -2.22 3.35 -9.26
N TYR A 82 -3.52 3.55 -9.44
CA TYR A 82 -4.35 2.59 -10.17
C TYR A 82 -3.89 2.48 -11.62
N GLY A 83 -3.32 1.32 -11.98
CA GLY A 83 -2.67 1.10 -13.27
C GLY A 83 -2.48 -0.39 -13.55
N PRO A 84 -1.86 -0.74 -14.69
CA PRO A 84 -1.67 -2.13 -15.10
C PRO A 84 -0.84 -2.92 -14.09
N VAL A 85 0.26 -2.34 -13.58
CA VAL A 85 1.15 -2.97 -12.61
C VAL A 85 0.39 -3.30 -11.32
N TYR A 86 -0.28 -2.31 -10.73
CA TYR A 86 -0.99 -2.54 -9.47
C TYR A 86 -2.16 -3.52 -9.64
N LEU A 87 -2.94 -3.42 -10.72
CA LEU A 87 -4.01 -4.38 -11.00
C LEU A 87 -3.47 -5.81 -11.17
N ARG A 88 -2.37 -6.01 -11.90
CA ARG A 88 -1.75 -7.33 -12.04
C ARG A 88 -1.30 -7.88 -10.69
N SER A 89 -0.62 -7.07 -9.89
CA SER A 89 -0.16 -7.47 -8.57
C SER A 89 -1.33 -7.80 -7.62
N ILE A 90 -2.43 -7.03 -7.65
CA ILE A 90 -3.67 -7.34 -6.91
C ILE A 90 -4.23 -8.71 -7.31
N LYS A 91 -4.27 -9.02 -8.61
CA LYS A 91 -4.72 -10.34 -9.10
C LYS A 91 -3.83 -11.47 -8.60
N ASN A 92 -2.52 -11.25 -8.52
CA ASN A 92 -1.58 -12.26 -8.01
C ASN A 92 -1.70 -12.44 -6.49
N LYS A 93 -2.09 -11.39 -5.76
CA LYS A 93 -2.26 -11.41 -4.30
C LYS A 93 -3.58 -12.02 -3.85
N LEU A 94 -4.66 -11.81 -4.62
CA LEU A 94 -5.98 -12.32 -4.30
C LEU A 94 -6.04 -13.83 -4.48
N ASP A 95 -6.65 -14.54 -3.53
CA ASP A 95 -7.03 -15.94 -3.72
C ASP A 95 -8.15 -16.03 -4.79
N PRO A 96 -7.93 -16.70 -5.94
CA PRO A 96 -8.94 -16.82 -6.99
C PRO A 96 -10.22 -17.54 -6.52
N GLY A 97 -10.13 -18.35 -5.45
CA GLY A 97 -11.27 -19.04 -4.84
C GLY A 97 -12.21 -18.15 -4.04
N THR A 98 -11.80 -16.91 -3.73
CA THR A 98 -12.58 -15.98 -2.88
C THR A 98 -13.97 -15.69 -3.46
N LYS A 99 -15.00 -15.79 -2.61
CA LYS A 99 -16.41 -15.50 -2.96
C LYS A 99 -17.05 -14.41 -2.10
N ASP A 100 -16.58 -14.24 -0.87
CA ASP A 100 -17.13 -13.35 0.15
C ASP A 100 -16.10 -12.30 0.64
N GLY A 101 -15.17 -11.93 -0.25
CA GLY A 101 -14.12 -10.97 0.08
C GLY A 101 -14.66 -9.59 0.42
N VAL A 102 -13.97 -8.88 1.32
CA VAL A 102 -14.22 -7.47 1.63
C VAL A 102 -13.07 -6.65 1.07
N PHE A 103 -13.38 -5.81 0.08
CA PHE A 103 -12.39 -5.00 -0.61
C PHE A 103 -12.57 -3.52 -0.32
N ILE A 104 -11.65 -2.93 0.42
CA ILE A 104 -11.63 -1.51 0.75
C ILE A 104 -10.68 -0.81 -0.21
N VAL A 105 -11.26 -0.17 -1.23
CA VAL A 105 -10.53 0.53 -2.29
C VAL A 105 -10.42 1.99 -1.91
N THR A 106 -9.25 2.39 -1.42
CA THR A 106 -9.01 3.77 -1.02
C THR A 106 -8.58 4.63 -2.19
N VAL A 107 -9.14 5.83 -2.30
CA VAL A 107 -8.93 6.71 -3.45
C VAL A 107 -8.58 8.13 -3.01
N ASP A 108 -7.67 8.74 -3.76
CA ASP A 108 -7.29 10.15 -3.67
C ASP A 108 -6.90 10.68 -5.07
N PRO A 109 -6.85 12.01 -5.29
CA PRO A 109 -6.51 12.56 -6.62
C PRO A 109 -5.20 12.02 -7.20
N TYR A 110 -4.18 11.79 -6.38
CA TYR A 110 -2.88 11.28 -6.84
C TYR A 110 -2.92 9.80 -7.22
N SER A 111 -3.85 9.02 -6.65
CA SER A 111 -4.05 7.60 -6.99
C SER A 111 -4.53 7.38 -8.43
N ILE A 112 -5.14 8.40 -9.06
CA ILE A 112 -5.61 8.39 -10.45
C ILE A 112 -4.92 9.44 -11.34
N ALA A 113 -3.81 9.99 -10.87
CA ALA A 113 -2.97 10.91 -11.63
C ALA A 113 -1.64 10.26 -12.03
N SER A 114 -0.92 10.89 -12.94
CA SER A 114 0.38 10.41 -13.42
C SER A 114 1.39 11.55 -13.49
N ARG A 115 2.67 11.22 -13.24
CA ARG A 115 3.80 12.13 -13.50
C ARG A 115 4.43 11.89 -14.88
N ALA A 116 3.91 10.93 -15.64
CA ALA A 116 4.40 10.68 -17.00
C ALA A 116 4.11 11.88 -17.88
N GLU A 117 5.00 12.12 -18.85
CA GLU A 117 4.83 13.19 -19.83
C GLU A 117 3.49 13.07 -20.55
N ASN A 118 3.19 11.85 -21.03
CA ASN A 118 1.86 11.46 -21.49
C ASN A 118 1.15 10.64 -20.40
N PRO A 119 0.15 11.19 -19.67
CA PRO A 119 -0.56 10.48 -18.62
C PRO A 119 -1.46 9.35 -19.14
N GLU A 120 -1.72 9.29 -20.44
CA GLU A 120 -2.57 8.28 -21.10
C GLU A 120 -1.77 7.12 -21.71
N ASP A 121 -0.44 7.12 -21.55
CA ASP A 121 0.44 6.03 -21.96
C ASP A 121 1.02 5.33 -20.73
N SER A 122 0.63 4.08 -20.50
CA SER A 122 1.09 3.31 -19.34
C SER A 122 2.49 2.73 -19.49
N SER A 123 3.09 2.73 -20.69
CA SER A 123 4.44 2.19 -20.89
C SER A 123 5.51 2.99 -20.13
N ASN A 124 5.26 4.29 -19.93
CA ASN A 124 6.15 5.23 -19.26
C ASN A 124 5.78 5.49 -17.79
N TYR A 125 4.94 4.65 -17.19
CA TYR A 125 4.58 4.78 -15.79
C TYR A 125 5.75 4.36 -14.88
N ARG A 126 6.05 5.19 -13.88
CA ARG A 126 7.21 4.99 -12.98
C ARG A 126 7.20 3.66 -12.25
N GLU A 127 6.02 3.13 -11.91
CA GLU A 127 5.92 1.86 -11.19
C GLU A 127 6.31 0.64 -12.04
N ASN A 128 6.47 0.80 -13.36
CA ASN A 128 6.99 -0.26 -14.23
C ASN A 128 8.43 -0.66 -13.88
N ASN A 129 9.15 0.21 -13.16
CA ASN A 129 10.54 -0.01 -12.74
C ASN A 129 10.68 -0.22 -11.22
N LEU A 130 9.60 -0.63 -10.53
CA LEU A 130 9.58 -0.85 -9.08
C LEU A 130 9.17 -2.29 -8.75
N ALA A 131 9.34 -2.70 -7.50
CA ALA A 131 9.07 -4.05 -7.00
C ALA A 131 7.72 -4.66 -7.41
N LEU A 132 6.64 -3.88 -7.48
CA LEU A 132 5.33 -4.40 -7.92
C LEU A 132 5.32 -4.84 -9.39
N ALA A 133 6.20 -4.27 -10.21
CA ALA A 133 6.34 -4.66 -11.60
C ALA A 133 7.21 -5.91 -11.78
N SER A 134 8.32 -5.98 -11.06
CA SER A 134 9.35 -7.02 -11.20
C SER A 134 9.05 -8.30 -10.42
N VAL A 135 8.40 -8.22 -9.26
CA VAL A 135 8.09 -9.36 -8.39
C VAL A 135 6.67 -9.86 -8.67
N GLU A 136 6.55 -10.87 -9.53
CA GLU A 136 5.26 -11.43 -9.93
C GLU A 136 4.66 -12.35 -8.87
N ASP A 137 5.47 -13.23 -8.28
CA ASP A 137 5.03 -14.04 -7.14
C ASP A 137 5.19 -13.23 -5.86
N VAL A 138 4.06 -12.79 -5.33
CA VAL A 138 3.93 -11.92 -4.16
C VAL A 138 3.47 -12.70 -2.92
N ASN A 139 3.58 -14.04 -2.97
CA ASN A 139 3.06 -14.95 -1.94
C ASN A 139 4.06 -16.01 -1.46
N GLN A 140 5.37 -15.76 -1.61
CA GLN A 140 6.43 -16.68 -1.19
C GLN A 140 7.20 -16.14 0.02
N ASP A 141 7.45 -16.99 1.01
CA ASP A 141 8.28 -16.64 2.17
C ASP A 141 9.40 -17.68 2.38
N PRO A 142 10.69 -17.29 2.26
CA PRO A 142 11.20 -15.97 1.85
C PRO A 142 10.96 -15.68 0.36
N ASN A 143 10.76 -14.40 0.02
CA ASN A 143 10.69 -13.99 -1.40
C ASN A 143 12.09 -13.71 -1.94
N ILE A 144 12.73 -14.75 -2.46
CA ILE A 144 14.12 -14.69 -2.97
C ILE A 144 14.27 -13.67 -4.10
N LYS A 145 13.27 -13.56 -4.99
CA LYS A 145 13.30 -12.60 -6.11
C LYS A 145 13.30 -11.17 -5.59
N TYR A 146 12.44 -10.86 -4.62
CA TYR A 146 12.44 -9.54 -3.99
C TYR A 146 13.79 -9.25 -3.31
N LEU A 147 14.31 -10.21 -2.52
CA LEU A 147 15.57 -9.99 -1.79
C LEU A 147 16.77 -9.76 -2.72
N LEU A 148 16.83 -10.45 -3.86
CA LEU A 148 17.94 -10.29 -4.81
C LEU A 148 17.87 -9.01 -5.64
N TYR A 149 16.67 -8.56 -6.01
CA TYR A 149 16.50 -7.52 -7.03
C TYR A 149 15.91 -6.21 -6.51
N GLU A 150 15.15 -6.24 -5.42
CA GLU A 150 14.38 -5.09 -4.93
C GLU A 150 14.80 -4.64 -3.52
N TYR A 151 15.44 -5.50 -2.73
CA TYR A 151 15.91 -5.14 -1.41
C TYR A 151 17.01 -4.09 -1.49
N PRO A 152 16.79 -2.85 -0.99
CA PRO A 152 17.67 -1.72 -1.30
C PRO A 152 18.89 -1.63 -0.37
N TYR A 153 19.06 -2.60 0.55
CA TYR A 153 20.07 -2.55 1.59
C TYR A 153 21.03 -3.73 1.53
N LYS A 154 22.13 -3.64 2.29
CA LYS A 154 23.09 -4.74 2.43
C LYS A 154 22.45 -5.90 3.21
N TYR A 155 22.66 -7.14 2.78
CA TYR A 155 22.08 -8.32 3.45
C TYR A 155 22.53 -8.51 4.90
N ILE A 156 23.71 -8.00 5.27
CA ILE A 156 24.15 -7.98 6.66
C ILE A 156 23.15 -7.25 7.58
N TYR A 157 22.36 -6.31 7.06
CA TYR A 157 21.33 -5.62 7.83
C TYR A 157 20.15 -6.51 8.19
N LEU A 158 19.91 -7.62 7.48
CA LEU A 158 18.92 -8.62 7.88
C LEU A 158 19.31 -9.30 9.21
N ILE A 159 20.62 -9.39 9.48
CA ILE A 159 21.15 -9.90 10.75
C ILE A 159 21.23 -8.78 11.79
N THR A 160 21.91 -7.68 11.47
CA THR A 160 22.23 -6.65 12.47
C THR A 160 20.99 -5.90 12.97
N LYS A 161 19.93 -5.76 12.14
CA LYS A 161 18.68 -5.18 12.60
C LYS A 161 17.98 -6.03 13.67
N LYS A 162 18.17 -7.35 13.67
CA LYS A 162 17.58 -8.22 14.71
C LYS A 162 18.23 -8.01 16.08
N LEU A 163 19.50 -7.61 16.11
CA LEU A 163 20.28 -7.56 17.34
C LEU A 163 20.10 -6.24 18.12
N ASN A 164 19.97 -5.10 17.45
CA ASN A 164 20.04 -3.78 18.12
C ASN A 164 19.20 -2.67 17.46
N TYR A 165 18.13 -2.99 16.72
CA TYR A 165 17.36 -1.97 16.00
C TYR A 165 16.02 -1.64 16.66
N VAL A 166 15.92 -0.42 17.18
CA VAL A 166 14.63 0.20 17.48
C VAL A 166 14.20 0.99 16.25
N SER A 167 13.28 0.41 15.47
CA SER A 167 12.73 1.09 14.30
C SER A 167 11.65 2.08 14.71
N ASN A 168 11.65 3.26 14.08
CA ASN A 168 10.49 4.16 14.10
C ASN A 168 9.38 3.71 13.14
N GLU A 169 9.56 2.61 12.42
CA GLU A 169 8.62 2.12 11.42
C GLU A 169 8.54 0.61 11.44
N LYS A 170 7.36 0.03 11.23
CA LYS A 170 7.19 -1.42 11.19
C LYS A 170 6.12 -1.80 10.20
N LEU A 171 6.44 -2.70 9.27
CA LEU A 171 5.45 -3.33 8.42
C LEU A 171 4.91 -4.58 9.12
N HIS A 172 3.69 -4.52 9.62
CA HIS A 172 3.05 -5.63 10.33
C HIS A 172 2.68 -6.77 9.38
N ALA A 173 2.50 -7.98 9.93
CA ALA A 173 2.20 -9.19 9.16
C ALA A 173 0.86 -9.11 8.39
N ASN A 174 -0.05 -8.24 8.80
CA ASN A 174 -1.31 -7.95 8.09
C ASN A 174 -1.16 -6.83 7.03
N GLY A 175 0.07 -6.39 6.75
CA GLY A 175 0.38 -5.37 5.74
C GLY A 175 0.19 -3.92 6.19
N TRP A 176 -0.22 -3.65 7.44
CA TRP A 176 -0.24 -2.29 7.98
C TRP A 176 1.18 -1.78 8.20
N TYR A 177 1.49 -0.60 7.67
CA TYR A 177 2.78 0.06 7.86
C TYR A 177 2.66 1.12 8.96
N GLU A 178 3.11 0.76 10.17
CA GLU A 178 3.13 1.67 11.30
C GLU A 178 4.31 2.62 11.20
N VAL A 179 4.05 3.91 11.36
CA VAL A 179 5.07 4.96 11.49
C VAL A 179 4.92 5.59 12.88
N ASN A 180 5.97 5.45 13.68
CA ASN A 180 6.08 5.91 15.05
C ASN A 180 7.13 7.03 15.15
N ILE A 181 6.68 8.25 14.88
CA ILE A 181 7.54 9.44 14.88
C ILE A 181 7.12 10.44 15.95
N SER A 182 8.05 11.32 16.33
CA SER A 182 7.79 12.44 17.25
C SER A 182 6.65 13.31 16.73
N MET A 183 5.64 13.50 17.58
CA MET A 183 4.52 14.43 17.39
C MET A 183 4.70 15.71 18.22
N LYS A 184 5.93 16.00 18.69
CA LYS A 184 6.24 17.27 19.36
C LYS A 184 6.08 18.43 18.38
N ASP A 185 5.51 19.55 18.84
CA ASP A 185 5.05 20.65 17.99
C ASP A 185 6.07 21.15 16.97
N LYS A 186 7.33 21.37 17.37
CA LYS A 186 8.35 21.86 16.43
C LYS A 186 8.65 20.85 15.32
N ASP A 187 9.01 19.61 15.68
CA ASP A 187 9.33 18.56 14.72
C ASP A 187 8.16 18.26 13.78
N HIS A 188 6.94 18.30 14.33
CA HIS A 188 5.70 18.09 13.61
C HIS A 188 5.43 19.19 12.59
N ARG A 189 5.47 20.47 13.02
CA ARG A 189 5.28 21.62 12.12
C ARG A 189 6.28 21.63 10.98
N ASP A 190 7.57 21.44 11.29
CA ASP A 190 8.63 21.45 10.26
C ASP A 190 8.41 20.32 9.23
N ARG A 191 7.91 19.16 9.67
CA ARG A 191 7.63 18.02 8.79
C ARG A 191 6.40 18.26 7.93
N VAL A 192 5.34 18.86 8.48
CA VAL A 192 4.14 19.27 7.72
C VAL A 192 4.54 20.29 6.66
N GLU A 193 5.30 21.32 7.01
CA GLU A 193 5.73 22.35 6.09
C GLU A 193 6.59 21.79 4.95
N ARG A 194 7.60 20.98 5.26
CA ARG A 194 8.42 20.29 4.25
C ARG A 194 7.57 19.42 3.32
N LYS A 195 6.53 18.75 3.85
CA LYS A 195 5.66 17.92 3.01
C LYS A 195 4.78 18.78 2.10
N LEU A 196 4.19 19.86 2.61
CA LEU A 196 3.40 20.79 1.81
C LEU A 196 4.24 21.41 0.68
N GLN A 197 5.47 21.85 0.98
CA GLN A 197 6.39 22.36 -0.04
C GLN A 197 6.72 21.28 -1.09
N SER A 198 6.95 20.03 -0.67
CA SER A 198 7.19 18.91 -1.59
C SER A 198 5.98 18.64 -2.50
N TYR A 199 4.77 18.64 -1.96
CA TYR A 199 3.55 18.36 -2.73
C TYR A 199 3.15 19.53 -3.63
N SER A 200 3.34 20.77 -3.19
CA SER A 200 3.16 21.97 -4.02
C SER A 200 4.09 21.94 -5.24
N LYS A 201 5.36 21.53 -5.07
CA LYS A 201 6.27 21.30 -6.21
C LYS A 201 5.78 20.18 -7.13
N LYS A 202 5.38 19.03 -6.55
CA LYS A 202 4.88 17.88 -7.30
C LYS A 202 3.59 18.17 -8.07
N LEU A 203 2.76 19.09 -7.59
CA LEU A 203 1.50 19.47 -8.25
C LEU A 203 1.72 19.85 -9.72
N LYS A 204 2.86 20.48 -10.03
CA LYS A 204 3.26 20.84 -11.40
C LYS A 204 3.56 19.64 -12.30
N ASP A 205 4.01 18.53 -11.71
CA ASP A 205 4.38 17.32 -12.44
C ASP A 205 3.17 16.39 -12.65
N TYR A 206 2.18 16.45 -11.76
CA TYR A 206 1.05 15.53 -11.80
C TYR A 206 -0.02 16.01 -12.78
N LYS A 207 -0.37 15.12 -13.70
CA LYS A 207 -1.43 15.29 -14.68
C LYS A 207 -2.55 14.31 -14.40
N LYS A 208 -3.80 14.77 -14.51
CA LYS A 208 -4.98 13.89 -14.47
C LYS A 208 -4.86 12.84 -15.58
N SER A 209 -5.25 11.60 -15.29
CA SER A 209 -5.19 10.50 -16.25
C SER A 209 -6.53 9.77 -16.34
N LYS A 210 -7.12 9.78 -17.54
CA LYS A 210 -8.31 8.98 -17.85
C LYS A 210 -7.96 7.50 -17.85
N LEU A 211 -6.74 7.13 -18.28
CA LEU A 211 -6.26 5.76 -18.24
C LEU A 211 -6.16 5.22 -16.82
N ARG A 212 -5.62 6.00 -15.87
CA ARG A 212 -5.58 5.62 -14.45
C ARG A 212 -6.98 5.43 -13.86
N LEU A 213 -7.90 6.36 -14.14
CA LEU A 213 -9.30 6.21 -13.75
C LEU A 213 -9.91 4.92 -14.32
N ARG A 214 -9.65 4.61 -15.58
CA ARG A 214 -10.08 3.36 -16.23
C ARG A 214 -9.50 2.12 -15.57
N TYR A 215 -8.26 2.17 -15.08
CA TYR A 215 -7.67 1.06 -14.32
C TYR A 215 -8.27 0.91 -12.92
N LEU A 216 -8.68 2.00 -12.27
CA LEU A 216 -9.51 1.92 -11.06
C LEU A 216 -10.83 1.21 -11.37
N GLU A 217 -11.50 1.54 -12.49
CA GLU A 217 -12.72 0.83 -12.90
C GLU A 217 -12.48 -0.66 -13.16
N LYS A 218 -11.38 -1.01 -13.85
CA LYS A 218 -10.98 -2.42 -14.09
C LYS A 218 -10.71 -3.15 -12.77
N THR A 219 -10.09 -2.48 -11.82
CA THR A 219 -9.81 -3.01 -10.48
C THR A 219 -11.11 -3.31 -9.74
N ILE A 220 -12.04 -2.34 -9.68
CA ILE A 220 -13.37 -2.54 -9.08
C ILE A 220 -14.11 -3.69 -9.75
N ARG A 221 -14.15 -3.71 -11.08
CA ARG A 221 -14.83 -4.78 -11.85
C ARG A 221 -14.28 -6.17 -11.52
N PHE A 222 -12.96 -6.29 -11.44
CA PHE A 222 -12.30 -7.52 -11.05
C PHE A 222 -12.70 -7.93 -9.62
N LEU A 223 -12.57 -7.03 -8.65
CA LEU A 223 -12.85 -7.33 -7.25
C LEU A 223 -14.32 -7.69 -6.98
N LYS A 224 -15.28 -7.08 -7.70
CA LYS A 224 -16.70 -7.46 -7.60
C LYS A 224 -16.99 -8.92 -7.99
N GLN A 225 -16.09 -9.58 -8.71
CA GLN A 225 -16.22 -11.01 -9.02
C GLN A 225 -15.91 -11.91 -7.81
N HIS A 226 -15.30 -11.34 -6.76
CA HIS A 226 -14.77 -12.06 -5.60
C HIS A 226 -15.39 -11.60 -4.28
N GLY A 227 -16.31 -10.63 -4.29
CA GLY A 227 -16.93 -10.13 -3.06
C GLY A 227 -17.42 -8.69 -3.15
N LYS A 228 -17.52 -8.04 -1.99
CA LYS A 228 -18.07 -6.69 -1.83
C LYS A 228 -16.96 -5.65 -1.90
N VAL A 229 -17.20 -4.59 -2.67
CA VAL A 229 -16.25 -3.49 -2.87
C VAL A 229 -16.77 -2.23 -2.21
N TYR A 230 -15.91 -1.57 -1.44
CA TYR A 230 -16.19 -0.34 -0.71
C TYR A 230 -15.18 0.72 -1.11
N LEU A 231 -15.66 1.83 -1.69
CA LEU A 231 -14.81 2.93 -2.09
C LEU A 231 -14.64 3.90 -0.90
N VAL A 232 -13.42 4.31 -0.57
CA VAL A 232 -13.16 5.17 0.59
C VAL A 232 -12.17 6.29 0.25
N ARG A 233 -12.52 7.55 0.52
CA ARG A 233 -11.57 8.67 0.55
C ARG A 233 -11.16 8.94 1.99
N LEU A 234 -9.88 8.74 2.29
CA LEU A 234 -9.29 8.99 3.60
C LEU A 234 -9.13 10.49 3.85
N PRO A 235 -9.17 10.94 5.12
CA PRO A 235 -8.97 12.35 5.44
C PRO A 235 -7.50 12.74 5.26
N VAL A 236 -7.29 14.05 5.05
CA VAL A 236 -6.01 14.74 5.08
C VAL A 236 -6.21 16.08 5.79
N SER A 237 -5.14 16.74 6.23
CA SER A 237 -5.26 18.08 6.82
C SER A 237 -5.79 19.09 5.80
N ALA A 238 -6.40 20.17 6.27
CA ALA A 238 -7.00 21.19 5.40
C ALA A 238 -6.02 21.73 4.31
N PRO A 239 -4.75 22.08 4.63
CA PRO A 239 -3.80 22.50 3.59
C PRO A 239 -3.49 21.42 2.53
N PHE A 240 -3.56 20.13 2.91
CA PHE A 240 -3.40 19.04 1.94
C PHE A 240 -4.65 18.83 1.09
N LEU A 241 -5.83 19.03 1.68
CA LEU A 241 -7.10 18.99 0.94
C LEU A 241 -7.12 20.07 -0.15
N GLU A 242 -6.63 21.27 0.15
CA GLU A 242 -6.50 22.35 -0.85
C GLU A 242 -5.57 21.95 -2.00
N LEU A 243 -4.44 21.28 -1.74
CA LEU A 243 -3.55 20.78 -2.79
C LEU A 243 -4.20 19.68 -3.63
N GLU A 244 -4.98 18.80 -2.99
CA GLU A 244 -5.77 17.77 -3.67
C GLU A 244 -6.83 18.38 -4.60
N ASP A 245 -7.54 19.41 -4.12
CA ASP A 245 -8.57 20.11 -4.87
C ASP A 245 -7.99 20.96 -6.01
N GLN A 246 -6.76 21.47 -5.87
CA GLN A 246 -6.03 22.08 -6.98
C GLN A 246 -5.68 21.07 -8.08
N LEU A 247 -5.32 19.84 -7.71
CA LEU A 247 -5.01 18.78 -8.69
C LEU A 247 -6.26 18.32 -9.44
N ASP A 248 -7.35 18.06 -8.71
CA ASP A 248 -8.61 17.60 -9.28
C ASP A 248 -9.84 18.07 -8.48
N PRO A 249 -10.37 19.28 -8.76
CA PRO A 249 -11.47 19.85 -7.97
C PRO A 249 -12.78 19.06 -8.10
N ASN A 250 -12.89 18.20 -9.12
CA ASN A 250 -14.06 17.36 -9.37
C ASN A 250 -13.85 15.90 -8.94
N PHE A 251 -12.82 15.61 -8.14
CA PHE A 251 -12.46 14.25 -7.75
C PHE A 251 -13.63 13.48 -7.11
N ASP A 252 -14.26 14.03 -6.08
CA ASP A 252 -15.37 13.35 -5.40
C ASP A 252 -16.59 13.15 -6.30
N THR A 253 -16.84 14.08 -7.22
CA THR A 253 -17.91 13.93 -8.21
C THR A 253 -17.63 12.74 -9.13
N LYS A 254 -16.37 12.55 -9.57
CA LYS A 254 -15.97 11.36 -10.34
C LYS A 254 -16.14 10.08 -9.52
N MET A 255 -15.73 10.07 -8.26
CA MET A 255 -15.86 8.89 -7.39
C MET A 255 -17.34 8.56 -7.10
N ARG A 256 -18.20 9.56 -6.93
CA ARG A 256 -19.67 9.36 -6.82
C ARG A 256 -20.27 8.79 -8.10
N ASN A 257 -19.85 9.27 -9.27
CA ASN A 257 -20.30 8.71 -10.55
C ASN A 257 -19.84 7.26 -10.72
N LEU A 258 -18.61 6.96 -10.29
CA LEU A 258 -18.07 5.60 -10.32
C LEU A 258 -18.82 4.67 -9.36
N SER A 259 -19.12 5.16 -8.15
CA SER A 259 -19.94 4.47 -7.16
C SER A 259 -21.32 4.11 -7.70
N LYS A 260 -22.03 5.05 -8.35
CA LYS A 260 -23.30 4.79 -9.03
C LYS A 260 -23.15 3.80 -10.18
N LYS A 261 -22.14 3.97 -11.03
CA LYS A 261 -21.88 3.12 -12.21
C LYS A 261 -21.69 1.64 -11.84
N PHE A 262 -20.99 1.38 -10.74
CA PHE A 262 -20.70 0.02 -10.31
C PHE A 262 -21.63 -0.49 -9.23
N ASP A 263 -22.58 0.32 -8.76
CA ASP A 263 -23.41 0.01 -7.60
C ASP A 263 -22.54 -0.45 -6.41
N ILE A 264 -21.67 0.46 -5.96
CA ILE A 264 -20.81 0.27 -4.79
C ILE A 264 -20.89 1.49 -3.90
N PRO A 265 -20.83 1.33 -2.57
CA PRO A 265 -20.89 2.46 -1.64
C PRO A 265 -19.57 3.27 -1.67
N TYR A 266 -19.69 4.59 -1.48
CA TYR A 266 -18.55 5.52 -1.39
C TYR A 266 -18.60 6.34 -0.10
N LEU A 267 -17.57 6.19 0.74
CA LEU A 267 -17.38 6.97 1.95
C LEU A 267 -16.34 8.07 1.73
N VAL A 268 -16.69 9.30 2.06
CA VAL A 268 -15.73 10.41 2.18
C VAL A 268 -15.57 10.74 3.65
N ILE A 269 -14.38 10.53 4.19
CA ILE A 269 -14.05 10.91 5.56
C ILE A 269 -13.39 12.29 5.51
N LYS A 270 -14.10 13.30 6.02
CA LYS A 270 -13.60 14.69 6.11
C LYS A 270 -12.96 14.97 7.47
N ASP A 271 -12.13 16.01 7.52
CA ASP A 271 -11.25 16.29 8.65
C ASP A 271 -11.58 17.58 9.44
N SER A 272 -11.36 17.45 10.74
CA SER A 272 -11.00 18.49 11.75
C SER A 272 -10.57 17.83 13.07
N LEU A 273 -10.77 16.51 13.23
CA LEU A 273 -10.60 15.79 14.51
C LEU A 273 -9.47 14.75 14.50
N TYR A 274 -8.73 14.61 13.38
CA TYR A 274 -7.67 13.62 13.28
C TYR A 274 -6.27 14.24 13.34
N ASP A 275 -5.36 13.51 13.98
CA ASP A 275 -3.93 13.83 13.95
C ASP A 275 -3.26 13.20 12.71
N PHE A 276 -2.38 13.96 12.08
CA PHE A 276 -1.57 13.54 10.93
C PHE A 276 -0.10 13.63 11.27
N THR A 277 0.71 12.68 10.82
CA THR A 277 2.16 12.72 11.00
C THR A 277 2.79 13.89 10.25
N ASP A 278 2.29 14.20 9.05
CA ASP A 278 2.87 15.17 8.12
C ASP A 278 1.81 15.97 7.33
N GLY A 279 0.56 15.94 7.79
CA GLY A 279 -0.60 16.52 7.11
C GLY A 279 -1.25 15.61 6.06
N ASN A 280 -0.51 14.66 5.49
CA ASN A 280 -1.01 13.74 4.46
C ASN A 280 -1.30 12.34 4.99
N HIS A 281 -0.53 11.85 5.97
CA HIS A 281 -0.71 10.52 6.55
C HIS A 281 -1.25 10.59 7.98
N LEU A 282 -2.25 9.76 8.27
CA LEU A 282 -2.82 9.64 9.61
C LEU A 282 -1.77 9.17 10.62
N TYR A 283 -1.77 9.77 11.81
CA TYR A 283 -1.06 9.21 12.95
C TYR A 283 -1.77 7.92 13.42
N LYS A 284 -1.02 6.96 13.98
CA LYS A 284 -1.56 5.62 14.30
C LYS A 284 -2.82 5.62 15.16
N LYS A 285 -2.98 6.55 16.11
CA LYS A 285 -4.20 6.69 16.91
C LYS A 285 -5.39 7.15 16.06
N SER A 286 -5.16 8.07 15.13
CA SER A 286 -6.18 8.51 14.16
C SER A 286 -6.49 7.42 13.15
N GLY A 287 -5.48 6.66 12.70
CA GLY A 287 -5.65 5.51 11.82
C GLY A 287 -6.54 4.43 12.44
N TYR A 288 -6.42 4.20 13.75
CA TYR A 288 -7.33 3.33 14.51
C TYR A 288 -8.77 3.85 14.40
N LYS A 289 -9.02 5.11 14.76
CA LYS A 289 -10.36 5.74 14.73
C LYS A 289 -10.97 5.72 13.33
N VAL A 290 -10.18 6.02 12.31
CA VAL A 290 -10.60 5.98 10.90
C VAL A 290 -10.94 4.57 10.46
N SER A 291 -10.14 3.58 10.86
CA SER A 291 -10.41 2.16 10.55
C SER A 291 -11.69 1.69 11.21
N GLN A 292 -11.91 2.06 12.48
CA GLN A 292 -13.16 1.78 13.18
C GLN A 292 -14.37 2.40 12.45
N LYS A 293 -14.28 3.67 12.07
CA LYS A 293 -15.32 4.35 11.29
C LYS A 293 -15.63 3.67 9.95
N ILE A 294 -14.59 3.20 9.24
CA ILE A 294 -14.76 2.45 7.99
C ILE A 294 -15.49 1.13 8.27
N ALA A 295 -15.09 0.39 9.30
CA ALA A 295 -15.69 -0.89 9.63
C ALA A 295 -17.15 -0.75 10.09
N GLU A 296 -17.45 0.21 10.95
CA GLU A 296 -18.83 0.52 11.38
C GLU A 296 -19.71 0.87 10.17
N TRP A 297 -19.22 1.73 9.27
CA TRP A 297 -19.93 2.07 8.05
C TRP A 297 -20.17 0.86 7.13
N ILE A 298 -19.18 -0.03 6.99
CA ILE A 298 -19.34 -1.28 6.23
C ILE A 298 -20.39 -2.17 6.88
N LYS A 299 -20.33 -2.34 8.20
CA LYS A 299 -21.27 -3.16 8.99
C LYS A 299 -22.71 -2.65 8.84
N ASP A 300 -22.91 -1.34 8.92
CA ASP A 300 -24.21 -0.70 8.72
C ASP A 300 -24.79 -0.94 7.33
N ILE A 301 -23.94 -0.96 6.29
CA ILE A 301 -24.37 -1.28 4.93
C ILE A 301 -24.73 -2.76 4.80
N GLN A 302 -23.98 -3.66 5.45
CA GLN A 302 -24.22 -5.10 5.36
C GLN A 302 -25.49 -5.55 6.11
N ASN A 303 -25.94 -4.75 7.09
CA ASN A 303 -27.15 -4.99 7.87
C ASN A 303 -28.43 -4.41 7.22
N ARG A 304 -28.31 -3.69 6.10
CA ARG A 304 -29.43 -3.17 5.31
C ARG A 304 -29.76 -4.09 4.15
#